data_AF-A0AAU7IWH5-F1
#
_entry.id   AF-A0AAU7IWH5-F1
#
_cell.length_a   1.000
_cell.length_b   1.000
_cell.length_c   1.000
_cell.angle_alpha   90.00
_cell.angle_beta   90.00
_cell.angle_gamma   90.00
#
_symmetry.space_group_name_H-M   'P 1'
#
loop_
_entity.id
_entity.type
_entity.pdbx_description
1 polymer ?
#
loop_
_entity_poly.entity_id
_entity_poly.type
_entity_poly.pdbx_seq_one_letter_code
_entity_poly.pdbx_strand_id
1 'polypeptide(L)'
;MAEYILQEASLALPDVFKDRTMNLFTLSDNGASEFTFVVSRASAKNEDKVHDAATRLVRELEITVPDFRLESSQMTSVDGLPAVELFYQFKNDNAIIFQRQTVILLGDHPGGQKMVCYIGTCPGEFSDYYHNQYQEIIRSIKFHKPAQTETREMLAADSQGPFFALDSESKVLSVFENIQELYGHLSLQRAKEGQYLLFEKQGKPLSIAPVPDSQPLRYALWTASSDKSHHLLSQLSVCRQVSGSDQLNTPDRIRGYLMAQRAE
;
A
#
# COMPACT_ATOMS: atom_id res chain seq x y z
N MET A 1 0.86 0.20 -15.91
CA MET A 1 0.40 -0.73 -14.89
C MET A 1 1.63 -1.11 -14.09
N ALA A 2 1.61 -0.98 -12.76
CA ALA A 2 2.69 -1.37 -11.84
C ALA A 2 3.20 -2.78 -12.18
N GLU A 3 4.52 -2.96 -12.32
CA GLU A 3 5.07 -4.32 -12.41
C GLU A 3 4.94 -4.99 -11.03
N TYR A 4 4.32 -6.16 -11.01
CA TYR A 4 4.17 -7.02 -9.84
C TYR A 4 4.97 -8.29 -10.08
N ILE A 5 5.94 -8.55 -9.19
CA ILE A 5 6.87 -9.67 -9.30
C ILE A 5 6.39 -10.81 -8.39
N LEU A 6 6.11 -11.96 -8.99
CA LEU A 6 5.87 -13.24 -8.33
C LEU A 6 7.15 -14.10 -8.38
N GLN A 7 7.11 -15.26 -7.71
CA GLN A 7 8.19 -16.23 -7.80
C GLN A 7 8.33 -16.80 -9.23
N GLU A 8 7.22 -16.97 -9.94
CA GLU A 8 7.17 -17.63 -11.25
C GLU A 8 7.14 -16.66 -12.44
N ALA A 9 6.70 -15.42 -12.24
CA ALA A 9 6.43 -14.48 -13.33
C ALA A 9 6.39 -13.01 -12.87
N SER A 10 6.51 -12.09 -13.82
CA SER A 10 6.09 -10.69 -13.67
C SER A 10 4.74 -10.47 -14.36
N LEU A 11 3.89 -9.65 -13.77
CA LEU A 11 2.64 -9.21 -14.38
C LEU A 11 2.43 -7.72 -14.15
N ALA A 12 1.65 -7.07 -15.01
CA ALA A 12 1.33 -5.66 -14.86
C ALA A 12 -0.03 -5.53 -14.17
N LEU A 13 -0.12 -4.84 -13.03
CA LEU A 13 -1.37 -4.57 -12.31
C LEU A 13 -1.76 -3.09 -12.38
N PRO A 14 -3.04 -2.76 -12.59
CA PRO A 14 -3.53 -1.40 -12.35
C PRO A 14 -3.38 -1.02 -10.87
N ASP A 15 -3.09 0.26 -10.60
CA ASP A 15 -2.82 0.77 -9.24
C ASP A 15 -4.06 0.76 -8.35
N VAL A 16 -5.24 0.55 -8.95
CA VAL A 16 -6.50 0.45 -8.23
C VAL A 16 -6.66 -0.84 -7.44
N PHE A 17 -5.86 -1.87 -7.76
CA PHE A 17 -5.90 -3.15 -7.05
C PHE A 17 -5.17 -3.01 -5.72
N LYS A 18 -5.83 -3.44 -4.64
CA LYS A 18 -5.21 -3.52 -3.31
C LYS A 18 -4.51 -4.88 -3.19
N ASP A 19 -3.19 -4.87 -2.96
CA ASP A 19 -2.45 -6.12 -2.70
C ASP A 19 -2.87 -6.73 -1.36
N ARG A 20 -3.42 -7.94 -1.43
CA ARG A 20 -3.83 -8.77 -0.28
C ARG A 20 -3.19 -10.16 -0.35
N THR A 21 -2.11 -10.30 -1.10
CA THR A 21 -1.44 -11.58 -1.33
C THR A 21 -0.91 -12.16 -0.02
N MET A 22 -1.19 -13.44 0.20
CA MET A 22 -0.56 -14.21 1.28
C MET A 22 0.38 -15.25 0.68
N ASN A 23 1.64 -15.22 1.10
CA ASN A 23 2.55 -16.33 0.86
C ASN A 23 2.52 -17.26 2.07
N LEU A 24 2.45 -18.57 1.85
CA LEU A 24 2.48 -19.59 2.90
C LEU A 24 3.61 -20.56 2.59
N PHE A 25 4.54 -20.69 3.53
CA PHE A 25 5.59 -21.68 3.53
C PHE A 25 5.39 -22.62 4.70
N THR A 26 5.58 -23.92 4.47
CA THR A 26 5.43 -24.94 5.50
C THR A 26 6.76 -25.65 5.69
N LEU A 27 7.12 -25.89 6.95
CA LEU A 27 8.21 -26.77 7.33
C LEU A 27 7.57 -27.97 8.03
N SER A 28 7.68 -29.14 7.41
CA SER A 28 7.18 -30.39 7.96
C SER A 28 8.22 -31.48 7.77
N ASP A 29 8.67 -32.09 8.87
CA ASP A 29 9.54 -33.27 8.80
C ASP A 29 8.72 -34.56 8.64
N ASN A 30 7.44 -34.56 9.07
CA ASN A 30 6.60 -35.77 9.14
C ASN A 30 5.17 -35.62 8.56
N GLY A 31 4.89 -34.59 7.77
CA GLY A 31 3.58 -34.40 7.10
C GLY A 31 2.49 -33.70 7.93
N ALA A 32 2.72 -33.42 9.21
CA ALA A 32 2.00 -32.38 9.94
C ALA A 32 2.80 -31.07 9.83
N SER A 33 2.16 -29.95 9.50
CA SER A 33 2.83 -28.63 9.45
C SER A 33 3.19 -28.17 10.86
N GLU A 34 4.38 -28.54 11.34
CA GLU A 34 4.85 -28.19 12.68
C GLU A 34 5.22 -26.70 12.79
N PHE A 35 5.69 -26.11 11.69
CA PHE A 35 5.92 -24.68 11.56
C PHE A 35 5.44 -24.14 10.22
N THR A 36 4.83 -22.97 10.24
CA THR A 36 4.49 -22.24 9.02
C THR A 36 5.03 -20.83 9.08
N PHE A 37 5.47 -20.33 7.93
CA PHE A 37 5.88 -18.95 7.75
C PHE A 37 4.93 -18.30 6.74
N VAL A 38 4.23 -17.25 7.17
CA VAL A 38 3.27 -16.52 6.35
C VAL A 38 3.75 -15.09 6.13
N VAL A 39 3.65 -14.62 4.89
CA VAL A 39 3.82 -13.21 4.54
C VAL A 39 2.47 -12.67 4.09
N SER A 40 1.89 -11.74 4.86
CA SER A 40 0.62 -11.11 4.53
C SER A 40 0.76 -9.60 4.37
N ARG A 41 -0.17 -9.00 3.61
CA ARG A 41 -0.23 -7.55 3.37
C ARG A 41 -1.58 -7.00 3.79
N ALA A 42 -1.56 -5.81 4.36
CA ALA A 42 -2.74 -5.04 4.69
C ALA A 42 -2.51 -3.55 4.39
N SER A 43 -3.59 -2.81 4.17
CA SER A 43 -3.53 -1.35 4.05
C SER A 43 -3.13 -0.73 5.39
N ALA A 44 -2.28 0.28 5.36
CA ALA A 44 -1.96 1.13 6.51
C ALA A 44 -2.44 2.56 6.25
N LYS A 45 -2.64 3.37 7.28
CA LYS A 45 -2.95 4.79 7.10
C LYS A 45 -1.66 5.52 6.73
N ASN A 46 -1.78 6.54 5.90
CA ASN A 46 -0.64 7.41 5.61
C ASN A 46 -0.15 8.09 6.90
N GLU A 47 1.19 8.14 7.05
CA GLU A 47 1.90 8.69 8.21
C GLU A 47 1.81 7.84 9.49
N ASP A 48 1.30 6.61 9.43
CA ASP A 48 1.36 5.70 10.57
C ASP A 48 2.81 5.42 10.96
N LYS A 49 3.06 5.36 12.27
CA LYS A 49 4.28 4.75 12.82
C LYS A 49 4.03 3.27 13.01
N VAL A 50 5.06 2.45 12.79
CA VAL A 50 4.96 0.99 12.90
C VAL A 50 4.47 0.52 14.28
N HIS A 51 4.84 1.26 15.34
CA HIS A 51 4.33 1.03 16.70
C HIS A 51 2.81 1.17 16.81
N ASP A 52 2.24 2.20 16.19
CA ASP A 52 0.79 2.47 16.25
C ASP A 52 0.02 1.43 15.43
N ALA A 53 0.58 1.03 14.29
CA ALA A 53 0.03 -0.07 13.48
C ALA A 53 0.03 -1.41 14.25
N ALA A 54 1.15 -1.76 14.90
CA ALA A 54 1.25 -2.97 15.71
C ALA A 54 0.29 -2.95 16.92
N THR A 55 0.14 -1.80 17.57
CA THR A 55 -0.81 -1.63 18.69
C THR A 55 -2.25 -1.88 18.25
N ARG A 56 -2.65 -1.38 17.08
CA ARG A 56 -4.00 -1.64 16.53
C ARG A 56 -4.18 -3.11 16.16
N LEU A 57 -3.17 -3.73 15.54
CA LEU A 57 -3.18 -5.15 15.23
C LEU A 57 -3.38 -6.01 16.50
N VAL A 58 -2.67 -5.71 17.60
CA VAL A 58 -2.86 -6.43 18.88
C VAL A 58 -4.30 -6.29 19.37
N ARG A 59 -4.89 -5.09 19.34
CA ARG A 59 -6.31 -4.89 19.73
C ARG A 59 -7.27 -5.66 18.84
N GLU A 60 -6.99 -5.75 17.54
CA GLU A 60 -7.79 -6.56 16.62
C GLU A 60 -7.68 -8.05 16.96
N LEU A 61 -6.49 -8.55 17.28
CA LEU A 61 -6.28 -9.93 17.71
C LEU A 61 -6.99 -10.25 19.04
N GLU A 62 -6.93 -9.36 20.03
CA GLU A 62 -7.65 -9.49 21.31
C GLU A 62 -9.16 -9.70 21.13
N ILE A 63 -9.74 -9.12 20.07
CA ILE A 63 -11.17 -9.22 19.77
C ILE A 63 -11.48 -10.47 18.92
N THR A 64 -10.57 -10.85 18.03
CA THR A 64 -10.86 -11.80 16.94
C THR A 64 -10.42 -13.23 17.22
N VAL A 65 -9.40 -13.44 18.05
CA VAL A 65 -8.91 -14.79 18.39
C VAL A 65 -9.18 -15.13 19.87
N PRO A 66 -9.64 -16.36 20.17
CA PRO A 66 -10.07 -16.70 21.52
C PRO A 66 -8.86 -16.95 22.43
N ASP A 67 -9.01 -16.60 23.71
CA ASP A 67 -7.98 -16.74 24.74
C ASP A 67 -6.61 -16.14 24.33
N PHE A 68 -6.64 -15.01 23.61
CA PHE A 68 -5.44 -14.28 23.20
C PHE A 68 -4.59 -13.87 24.41
N ARG A 69 -3.27 -14.06 24.29
CA ARG A 69 -2.27 -13.58 25.25
C ARG A 69 -1.05 -13.05 24.50
N LEU A 70 -0.79 -11.75 24.64
CA LEU A 70 0.45 -11.15 24.19
C LEU A 70 1.55 -11.43 25.23
N GLU A 71 2.59 -12.16 24.81
CA GLU A 71 3.76 -12.47 25.65
C GLU A 71 4.81 -11.36 25.56
N SER A 72 5.01 -10.79 24.37
CA SER A 72 5.93 -9.66 24.19
C SER A 72 5.61 -8.80 22.97
N SER A 73 5.98 -7.52 23.04
CA SER A 73 6.00 -6.57 21.92
C SER A 73 7.28 -5.75 22.00
N GLN A 74 8.09 -5.77 20.95
CA GLN A 74 9.42 -5.14 20.96
C GLN A 74 9.71 -4.41 19.64
N MET A 75 10.29 -3.22 19.74
CA MET A 75 10.85 -2.52 18.57
C MET A 75 12.08 -3.27 18.07
N THR A 76 12.18 -3.43 16.76
CA THR A 76 13.32 -4.02 16.07
C THR A 76 13.55 -3.33 14.72
N SER A 77 14.43 -3.89 13.88
CA SER A 77 14.63 -3.43 12.51
C SER A 77 14.83 -4.59 11.56
N VAL A 78 14.33 -4.44 10.33
CA VAL A 78 14.55 -5.39 9.24
C VAL A 78 15.05 -4.62 8.02
N ASP A 79 16.20 -5.03 7.50
CA ASP A 79 16.91 -4.32 6.43
C ASP A 79 17.06 -2.81 6.67
N GLY A 80 17.29 -2.42 7.93
CA GLY A 80 17.43 -1.02 8.36
C GLY A 80 16.12 -0.24 8.53
N LEU A 81 14.96 -0.83 8.22
CA LEU A 81 13.66 -0.21 8.45
C LEU A 81 13.13 -0.53 9.86
N PRO A 82 12.49 0.43 10.55
CA PRO A 82 11.83 0.17 11.83
C PRO A 82 10.73 -0.89 11.72
N ALA A 83 10.70 -1.80 12.69
CA ALA A 83 9.75 -2.89 12.77
C ALA A 83 9.28 -3.10 14.21
N VAL A 84 8.18 -3.83 14.40
CA VAL A 84 7.74 -4.35 15.70
C VAL A 84 7.65 -5.86 15.62
N GLU A 85 8.28 -6.56 16.56
CA GLU A 85 8.08 -8.00 16.76
C GLU A 85 7.07 -8.22 17.88
N LEU A 86 6.06 -9.02 17.60
CA LEU A 86 5.05 -9.50 18.54
C LEU A 86 5.28 -10.99 18.77
N PHE A 87 5.12 -11.43 20.01
CA PHE A 87 5.05 -12.84 20.34
C PHE A 87 3.82 -13.06 21.20
N TYR A 88 2.93 -13.95 20.77
CA TYR A 88 1.64 -14.19 21.42
C TYR A 88 1.17 -15.62 21.22
N GLN A 89 0.17 -15.99 22.01
CA GLN A 89 -0.54 -17.25 21.87
C GLN A 89 -2.05 -17.04 21.89
N PHE A 90 -2.79 -17.98 21.32
CA PHE A 90 -4.25 -18.02 21.37
C PHE A 90 -4.71 -19.47 21.24
N LYS A 91 -5.98 -19.75 21.53
CA LYS A 91 -6.54 -21.08 21.28
C LYS A 91 -7.09 -21.18 19.86
N ASN A 92 -6.84 -22.30 19.22
CA ASN A 92 -7.54 -22.68 18.00
C ASN A 92 -8.00 -24.13 18.15
N ASP A 93 -9.30 -24.35 18.14
CA ASP A 93 -9.92 -25.61 18.54
C ASP A 93 -9.38 -26.10 19.91
N ASN A 94 -8.74 -27.28 19.93
CA ASN A 94 -8.14 -27.87 21.13
C ASN A 94 -6.62 -27.62 21.24
N ALA A 95 -6.04 -26.81 20.36
CA ALA A 95 -4.61 -26.51 20.36
C ALA A 95 -4.34 -25.08 20.85
N ILE A 96 -3.24 -24.92 21.58
CA ILE A 96 -2.63 -23.61 21.78
C ILE A 96 -1.76 -23.33 20.57
N ILE A 97 -1.96 -22.18 19.95
CA ILE A 97 -1.16 -21.72 18.82
C ILE A 97 -0.25 -20.62 19.30
N PHE A 98 1.05 -20.76 19.02
CA PHE A 98 2.04 -19.72 19.24
C PHE A 98 2.36 -19.03 17.93
N GLN A 99 2.39 -17.70 17.94
CA GLN A 99 2.78 -16.89 16.79
C GLN A 99 3.83 -15.87 17.17
N ARG A 100 4.86 -15.78 16.33
CA ARG A 100 5.80 -14.68 16.29
C ARG A 100 5.57 -13.89 15.02
N GLN A 101 5.34 -12.59 15.15
CA GLN A 101 4.94 -11.74 14.04
C GLN A 101 5.77 -10.46 13.99
N THR A 102 6.49 -10.24 12.89
CA THR A 102 7.22 -9.00 12.61
C THR A 102 6.38 -8.13 11.69
N VAL A 103 6.01 -6.95 12.18
CA VAL A 103 5.20 -5.93 11.50
C VAL A 103 6.09 -4.82 10.97
N ILE A 104 5.92 -4.49 9.70
CA ILE A 104 6.68 -3.44 9.01
C ILE A 104 5.73 -2.57 8.18
N LEU A 105 6.00 -1.27 8.14
CA LEU A 105 5.34 -0.35 7.23
C LEU A 105 6.26 -0.04 6.05
N LEU A 106 5.76 -0.24 4.84
CA LEU A 106 6.45 0.07 3.59
C LEU A 106 5.69 1.15 2.82
N GLY A 107 6.42 1.96 2.06
CA GLY A 107 5.80 2.84 1.06
C GLY A 107 5.12 2.01 -0.03
N ASP A 108 3.94 2.43 -0.45
CA ASP A 108 3.13 1.80 -1.48
C ASP A 108 2.63 2.85 -2.46
N HIS A 109 3.52 3.39 -3.30
CA HIS A 109 3.14 4.44 -4.24
C HIS A 109 2.27 3.87 -5.38
N PRO A 110 1.22 4.60 -5.81
CA PRO A 110 0.69 5.88 -5.30
C PRO A 110 -0.24 5.77 -4.07
N GLY A 111 -0.64 4.55 -3.67
CA GLY A 111 -1.61 4.26 -2.60
C GLY A 111 -1.23 4.64 -1.16
N GLY A 112 0.00 5.07 -0.91
CA GLY A 112 0.44 5.57 0.39
C GLY A 112 1.39 4.64 1.14
N GLN A 113 0.90 4.01 2.21
CA GLN A 113 1.63 3.04 3.03
C GLN A 113 0.90 1.69 3.07
N LYS A 114 1.68 0.60 3.15
CA LYS A 114 1.19 -0.75 3.40
C LYS A 114 1.86 -1.37 4.61
N MET A 115 1.10 -2.18 5.33
CA MET A 115 1.61 -3.05 6.39
C MET A 115 1.96 -4.41 5.79
N VAL A 116 3.16 -4.89 6.08
CA VAL A 116 3.60 -6.26 5.78
C VAL A 116 3.87 -6.98 7.08
N CYS A 117 3.30 -8.17 7.21
CA CYS A 117 3.43 -9.02 8.38
C CYS A 117 4.14 -10.31 7.99
N TYR A 118 5.22 -10.63 8.70
CA TYR A 118 5.93 -11.90 8.61
C TYR A 118 5.58 -12.70 9.85
N ILE A 119 4.98 -13.89 9.69
CA ILE A 119 4.32 -14.61 10.79
C ILE A 119 4.85 -16.04 10.82
N GLY A 120 5.55 -16.39 11.89
CA GLY A 120 5.87 -17.77 12.24
C GLY A 120 4.77 -18.34 13.14
N THR A 121 4.23 -19.50 12.81
CA THR A 121 3.15 -20.16 13.58
C THR A 121 3.54 -21.58 13.94
N CYS A 122 3.40 -21.95 15.22
CA CYS A 122 3.57 -23.31 15.74
C CYS A 122 2.35 -23.72 16.58
N PRO A 123 1.79 -24.92 16.37
CA PRO A 123 0.92 -25.56 17.34
C PRO A 123 1.72 -26.07 18.55
N GLY A 124 1.22 -25.85 19.76
CA GLY A 124 1.74 -26.44 20.99
C GLY A 124 2.95 -25.73 21.61
N GLU A 125 4.02 -25.52 20.87
CA GLU A 125 5.24 -24.87 21.37
C GLU A 125 5.98 -24.09 20.29
N PHE A 126 6.53 -22.93 20.64
CA PHE A 126 7.49 -22.20 19.81
C PHE A 126 8.92 -22.42 20.34
N SER A 127 9.49 -23.58 20.03
CA SER A 127 10.80 -24.01 20.53
C SER A 127 11.95 -23.15 20.02
N ASP A 128 13.13 -23.29 20.63
CA ASP A 128 14.37 -22.61 20.18
C ASP A 128 14.71 -22.93 18.72
N TYR A 129 14.38 -24.13 18.26
CA TYR A 129 14.56 -24.51 16.85
C TYR A 129 13.74 -23.62 15.92
N TYR A 130 12.43 -23.49 16.18
CA TYR A 130 11.55 -22.63 15.38
C TYR A 130 11.83 -21.15 15.55
N HIS A 131 12.29 -20.74 16.73
CA HIS A 131 12.83 -19.40 16.95
C HIS A 131 14.02 -19.09 16.02
N ASN A 132 14.99 -19.99 15.93
CA ASN A 132 16.14 -19.78 15.06
C ASN A 132 15.73 -19.74 13.59
N GLN A 133 14.85 -20.65 13.13
CA GLN A 133 14.34 -20.63 11.75
C GLN A 133 13.64 -19.31 11.41
N TYR A 134 12.75 -18.84 12.30
CA TYR A 134 12.08 -17.55 12.11
C TYR A 134 13.08 -16.39 12.04
N GLN A 135 14.03 -16.30 12.97
CA GLN A 135 15.00 -15.22 13.02
C GLN A 135 15.96 -15.22 11.82
N GLU A 136 16.36 -16.39 11.32
CA GLU A 136 17.17 -16.52 10.10
C GLU A 136 16.43 -15.94 8.88
N ILE A 137 15.15 -16.27 8.72
CA ILE A 137 14.33 -15.74 7.63
C ILE A 137 14.22 -14.22 7.76
N ILE A 138 13.85 -13.70 8.94
CA ILE A 138 13.71 -12.25 9.16
C ILE A 138 15.00 -11.50 8.86
N ARG A 139 16.15 -12.03 9.27
CA ARG A 139 17.47 -11.42 9.01
C ARG A 139 17.88 -11.45 7.53
N SER A 140 17.37 -12.42 6.76
CA SER A 140 17.66 -12.53 5.33
C SER A 140 16.85 -11.57 4.45
N ILE A 141 15.80 -10.96 4.98
CA ILE A 141 14.92 -10.07 4.21
C ILE A 141 15.72 -8.89 3.66
N LYS A 142 15.54 -8.63 2.36
CA LYS A 142 16.02 -7.45 1.66
C LYS A 142 14.89 -6.80 0.89
N PHE A 143 14.65 -5.52 1.13
CA PHE A 143 13.61 -4.79 0.42
C PHE A 143 14.13 -4.28 -0.91
N HIS A 144 13.28 -4.36 -1.94
CA HIS A 144 13.57 -3.67 -3.20
C HIS A 144 13.68 -2.17 -2.92
N LYS A 145 14.84 -1.59 -3.25
CA LYS A 145 15.03 -0.16 -3.12
C LYS A 145 14.25 0.53 -4.24
N PRO A 146 13.47 1.59 -3.94
CA PRO A 146 12.86 2.37 -5.00
C PRO A 146 13.95 2.93 -5.92
N ALA A 147 13.65 3.04 -7.21
CA ALA A 147 14.48 3.79 -8.15
C ALA A 147 14.69 5.21 -7.60
N GLN A 148 15.86 5.80 -7.87
CA GLN A 148 16.27 7.09 -7.32
C GLN A 148 15.15 8.13 -7.36
N THR A 149 14.92 8.75 -6.20
CA THR A 149 13.86 9.71 -5.94
C THR A 149 13.95 10.89 -6.90
N GLU A 150 13.07 10.94 -7.91
CA GLU A 150 12.81 12.18 -8.63
C GLU A 150 12.37 13.24 -7.61
N THR A 151 12.94 14.43 -7.70
CA THR A 151 12.57 15.55 -6.82
C THR A 151 11.10 15.88 -7.06
N ARG A 152 10.27 15.78 -6.01
CA ARG A 152 8.85 16.13 -6.11
C ARG A 152 8.71 17.65 -6.23
N GLU A 153 7.90 18.09 -7.19
CA GLU A 153 7.62 19.50 -7.45
C GLU A 153 6.16 19.80 -7.07
N MET A 154 5.96 20.89 -6.34
CA MET A 154 4.62 21.37 -6.01
C MET A 154 4.00 22.03 -7.24
N LEU A 155 2.78 21.65 -7.58
CA LEU A 155 2.05 22.30 -8.67
C LEU A 155 1.57 23.68 -8.21
N ALA A 156 1.69 24.66 -9.10
CA ALA A 156 1.15 26.00 -8.86
C ALA A 156 -0.38 25.96 -8.79
N ALA A 157 -0.99 26.71 -7.86
CA ALA A 157 -2.43 26.65 -7.62
C ALA A 157 -3.28 27.08 -8.84
N ASP A 158 -2.71 27.87 -9.74
CA ASP A 158 -3.32 28.36 -10.99
C ASP A 158 -3.04 27.45 -12.20
N SER A 159 -2.43 26.27 -11.98
CA SER A 159 -2.19 25.30 -13.03
C SER A 159 -3.50 24.91 -13.72
N GLN A 160 -3.51 25.01 -15.04
CA GLN A 160 -4.64 24.63 -15.88
C GLN A 160 -4.63 23.13 -16.18
N GLY A 161 -5.82 22.53 -16.21
CA GLY A 161 -6.04 21.11 -16.40
C GLY A 161 -5.96 20.65 -17.87
N PRO A 162 -6.55 19.48 -18.18
CA PRO A 162 -7.38 18.67 -17.29
C PRO A 162 -6.60 18.00 -16.15
N PHE A 163 -7.22 17.88 -14.98
CA PHE A 163 -6.77 17.01 -13.89
C PHE A 163 -7.71 15.82 -13.77
N PHE A 164 -7.17 14.67 -13.39
CA PHE A 164 -7.93 13.44 -13.30
C PHE A 164 -7.89 12.88 -11.88
N ALA A 165 -9.03 12.44 -11.37
CA ALA A 165 -9.12 11.71 -10.11
C ALA A 165 -9.90 10.41 -10.32
N LEU A 166 -9.22 9.28 -10.17
CA LEU A 166 -9.85 7.96 -10.18
C LEU A 166 -10.18 7.55 -8.74
N ASP A 167 -11.47 7.42 -8.42
CA ASP A 167 -11.90 6.86 -7.15
C ASP A 167 -11.57 5.36 -7.10
N SER A 168 -10.72 4.97 -6.15
CA SER A 168 -10.23 3.60 -6.02
C SER A 168 -11.30 2.61 -5.56
N GLU A 169 -12.46 3.06 -5.12
CA GLU A 169 -13.59 2.23 -4.70
C GLU A 169 -14.61 2.14 -5.83
N SER A 170 -15.22 3.26 -6.20
CA SER A 170 -16.32 3.34 -7.18
C SER A 170 -15.86 3.13 -8.63
N LYS A 171 -14.55 3.28 -8.89
CA LYS A 171 -13.95 3.24 -10.23
C LYS A 171 -14.49 4.30 -11.18
N VAL A 172 -14.99 5.41 -10.63
CA VAL A 172 -15.37 6.60 -11.39
C VAL A 172 -14.13 7.47 -11.58
N LEU A 173 -13.84 7.82 -12.83
CA LEU A 173 -12.81 8.79 -13.18
C LEU A 173 -13.43 10.16 -13.39
N SER A 174 -13.12 11.10 -12.49
CA SER A 174 -13.56 12.49 -12.62
C SER A 174 -12.48 13.32 -13.32
N VAL A 175 -12.92 14.23 -14.20
CA VAL A 175 -12.07 15.16 -14.95
C VAL A 175 -12.40 16.58 -14.50
N PHE A 176 -11.38 17.35 -14.13
CA PHE A 176 -11.50 18.72 -13.63
C PHE A 176 -10.71 19.67 -14.52
N GLU A 177 -11.22 20.86 -14.76
CA GLU A 177 -10.58 21.87 -15.61
C GLU A 177 -9.40 22.55 -14.91
N ASN A 178 -9.39 22.58 -13.58
CA ASN A 178 -8.36 23.22 -12.77
C ASN A 178 -8.27 22.62 -11.35
N ILE A 179 -7.24 23.03 -10.60
CA ILE A 179 -6.99 22.55 -9.24
C ILE A 179 -8.09 22.98 -8.26
N GLN A 180 -8.68 24.17 -8.44
CA GLN A 180 -9.75 24.69 -7.58
C GLN A 180 -10.99 23.80 -7.66
N GLU A 181 -11.41 23.42 -8.86
CA GLU A 181 -12.53 22.52 -9.09
C GLU A 181 -12.26 21.13 -8.49
N LEU A 182 -11.05 20.61 -8.68
CA LEU A 182 -10.62 19.34 -8.08
C LEU A 182 -10.73 19.36 -6.55
N TYR A 183 -10.23 20.40 -5.88
CA TYR A 183 -10.34 20.51 -4.43
C TYR A 183 -11.76 20.79 -3.93
N GLY A 184 -12.60 21.43 -4.75
CA GLY A 184 -14.01 21.65 -4.44
C GLY A 184 -14.84 20.38 -4.40
N HIS A 185 -14.45 19.36 -5.18
CA HIS A 185 -15.20 18.10 -5.30
C HIS A 185 -14.58 16.93 -4.53
N LEU A 186 -13.26 16.90 -4.37
CA LEU A 186 -12.58 15.79 -3.69
C LEU A 186 -12.61 15.95 -2.17
N SER A 187 -13.00 14.86 -1.48
CA SER A 187 -12.76 14.75 -0.04
C SER A 187 -11.25 14.67 0.22
N LEU A 188 -10.70 15.73 0.82
CA LEU A 188 -9.28 15.80 1.20
C LEU A 188 -8.89 14.64 2.13
N GLN A 189 -9.78 14.25 3.05
CA GLN A 189 -9.53 13.12 3.95
C GLN A 189 -9.35 11.82 3.16
N ARG A 190 -10.28 11.49 2.26
CA ARG A 190 -10.19 10.28 1.42
C ARG A 190 -8.93 10.31 0.55
N ALA A 191 -8.57 11.48 0.00
CA ALA A 191 -7.38 11.63 -0.82
C ALA A 191 -6.08 11.43 -0.02
N LYS A 192 -6.02 11.94 1.21
CA LYS A 192 -4.92 11.67 2.15
C LYS A 192 -4.81 10.20 2.52
N GLU A 193 -5.90 9.45 2.48
CA GLU A 193 -5.92 8.00 2.77
C GLU A 193 -5.62 7.15 1.52
N GLY A 194 -5.19 7.75 0.41
CA GLY A 194 -4.85 7.04 -0.83
C GLY A 194 -6.07 6.50 -1.59
N GLN A 195 -7.28 7.00 -1.28
CA GLN A 195 -8.51 6.49 -1.90
C GLN A 195 -8.77 7.05 -3.30
N TYR A 196 -7.98 8.05 -3.73
CA TYR A 196 -7.99 8.57 -5.09
C TYR A 196 -6.61 8.43 -5.72
N LEU A 197 -6.58 8.00 -6.98
CA LEU A 197 -5.40 8.14 -7.83
C LEU A 197 -5.53 9.44 -8.60
N LEU A 198 -4.55 10.33 -8.45
CA LEU A 198 -4.58 11.68 -9.02
C LEU A 198 -3.58 11.77 -10.16
N PHE A 199 -3.96 12.46 -11.23
CA PHE A 199 -3.11 12.64 -12.40
C PHE A 199 -3.21 14.06 -12.97
N GLU A 200 -2.10 14.56 -13.49
CA GLU A 200 -2.08 15.81 -14.26
C GLU A 200 -2.54 15.60 -15.70
N LYS A 201 -2.57 16.69 -16.48
CA LYS A 201 -2.99 16.71 -17.90
C LYS A 201 -2.23 15.74 -18.80
N GLN A 202 -0.94 15.48 -18.56
CA GLN A 202 -0.18 14.47 -19.30
C GLN A 202 -0.46 13.03 -18.82
N GLY A 203 -1.26 12.85 -17.76
CA GLY A 203 -1.58 11.56 -17.15
C GLY A 203 -0.49 11.02 -16.22
N LYS A 204 0.51 11.84 -15.87
CA LYS A 204 1.51 11.50 -14.84
C LYS A 204 0.88 11.54 -13.45
N PRO A 205 1.32 10.65 -12.52
CA PRO A 205 0.75 10.57 -11.19
C PRO A 205 1.07 11.81 -10.35
N LEU A 206 0.10 12.21 -9.55
CA LEU A 206 0.20 13.25 -8.55
C LEU A 206 -0.05 12.66 -7.17
N SER A 207 0.48 13.34 -6.14
CA SER A 207 0.21 13.05 -4.74
C SER A 207 -0.28 14.30 -4.01
N ILE A 208 -1.10 14.13 -2.98
CA ILE A 208 -1.44 15.22 -2.07
C ILE A 208 -0.53 15.12 -0.84
N ALA A 209 0.14 16.22 -0.54
CA ALA A 209 1.03 16.32 0.62
C ALA A 209 0.98 17.74 1.22
N PRO A 210 1.31 17.90 2.51
CA PRO A 210 1.31 19.19 3.17
C PRO A 210 2.32 20.15 2.52
N VAL A 211 1.96 21.43 2.49
CA VAL A 211 2.88 22.51 2.08
C VAL A 211 3.82 22.81 3.24
N PRO A 212 5.15 22.68 3.06
CA PRO A 212 6.12 22.99 4.10
C PRO A 212 5.90 24.39 4.68
N ASP A 213 6.01 24.49 6.00
CA ASP A 213 5.96 25.76 6.74
C ASP A 213 4.69 26.60 6.54
N SER A 214 3.61 25.99 6.05
CA SER A 214 2.32 26.67 5.90
C SER A 214 1.57 26.80 7.22
N GLN A 215 1.16 28.03 7.55
CA GLN A 215 0.24 28.32 8.65
C GLN A 215 -0.95 29.15 8.14
N PRO A 216 -2.20 28.65 8.23
CA PRO A 216 -2.59 27.31 8.68
C PRO A 216 -2.03 26.20 7.78
N LEU A 217 -2.02 24.95 8.26
CA LEU A 217 -1.56 23.78 7.50
C LEU A 217 -2.36 23.67 6.20
N ARG A 218 -1.66 23.78 5.06
CA ARG A 218 -2.23 23.64 3.71
C ARG A 218 -1.72 22.36 3.05
N TYR A 219 -2.47 21.89 2.07
CA TYR A 219 -2.11 20.76 1.23
C TYR A 219 -2.05 21.23 -0.23
N ALA A 220 -1.13 20.66 -0.98
CA ALA A 220 -0.97 20.92 -2.41
C ALA A 220 -0.86 19.60 -3.19
N LEU A 221 -1.00 19.68 -4.51
CA LEU A 221 -0.65 18.60 -5.42
C LEU A 221 0.85 18.66 -5.71
N TRP A 222 1.47 17.49 -5.69
CA TRP A 222 2.90 17.31 -5.94
C TRP A 222 3.08 16.27 -7.04
N THR A 223 4.06 16.46 -7.91
CA THR A 223 4.49 15.41 -8.83
C THR A 223 4.93 14.19 -8.02
N ALA A 224 4.56 13.00 -8.49
CA ALA A 224 5.00 11.74 -7.91
C ALA A 224 6.01 11.07 -8.87
N SER A 225 7.02 10.40 -8.30
CA SER A 225 8.00 9.62 -9.06
C SER A 225 7.27 8.69 -10.02
N SER A 226 7.57 8.79 -11.31
CA SER A 226 6.83 8.07 -12.34
C SER A 226 7.66 6.95 -12.93
N ASP A 227 7.36 5.71 -12.56
CA ASP A 227 7.50 4.63 -13.53
C ASP A 227 6.30 4.70 -14.50
N LYS A 228 6.50 4.35 -15.78
CA LYS A 228 5.43 4.30 -16.81
C LYS A 228 4.23 3.47 -16.35
N SER A 229 4.51 2.57 -15.42
CA SER A 229 3.61 1.67 -14.74
C SER A 229 2.50 2.40 -13.94
N HIS A 230 2.71 3.62 -13.47
CA HIS A 230 1.73 4.38 -12.68
C HIS A 230 0.96 5.47 -13.45
N HIS A 231 0.94 5.41 -14.78
CA HIS A 231 0.29 6.43 -15.61
C HIS A 231 -1.23 6.22 -15.72
N LEU A 232 -1.99 7.30 -15.93
CA LEU A 232 -3.44 7.24 -16.16
C LEU A 232 -3.86 6.27 -17.28
N LEU A 233 -3.10 6.18 -18.38
CA LEU A 233 -3.39 5.27 -19.50
C LEU A 233 -3.55 3.82 -19.04
N SER A 234 -2.76 3.40 -18.04
CA SER A 234 -2.85 2.05 -17.50
C SER A 234 -4.03 1.80 -16.56
N GLN A 235 -4.72 2.86 -16.13
CA GLN A 235 -5.88 2.78 -15.25
C GLN A 235 -7.21 2.88 -16.02
N LEU A 236 -7.19 3.24 -17.32
CA LEU A 236 -8.42 3.45 -18.08
C LEU A 236 -9.27 2.17 -18.24
N SER A 237 -8.65 1.00 -18.26
CA SER A 237 -9.36 -0.28 -18.40
C SER A 237 -10.20 -0.66 -17.18
N VAL A 238 -9.89 -0.11 -16.00
CA VAL A 238 -10.63 -0.39 -14.76
C VAL A 238 -11.74 0.63 -14.49
N CYS A 239 -11.82 1.70 -15.28
CA CYS A 239 -12.82 2.76 -15.12
C CYS A 239 -14.22 2.24 -15.50
N ARG A 240 -15.16 2.30 -14.56
CA ARG A 240 -16.57 1.93 -14.80
C ARG A 240 -17.36 3.06 -15.44
N GLN A 241 -17.00 4.29 -15.11
CA GLN A 241 -17.63 5.51 -15.58
C GLN A 241 -16.60 6.63 -15.62
N VAL A 242 -16.80 7.57 -16.53
CA VAL A 242 -16.04 8.82 -16.60
C VAL A 242 -17.00 9.98 -16.43
N SER A 243 -16.67 10.90 -15.52
CA SER A 243 -17.39 12.14 -15.27
C SER A 243 -16.52 13.31 -15.72
N GLY A 244 -16.78 13.85 -16.90
CA GLY A 244 -15.99 14.93 -17.48
C GLY A 244 -16.77 15.65 -18.58
N SER A 245 -16.13 16.64 -19.19
CA SER A 245 -16.71 17.37 -20.33
C SER A 245 -16.94 16.47 -21.54
N ASP A 246 -17.73 16.92 -22.52
CA ASP A 246 -18.04 16.16 -23.73
C ASP A 246 -16.80 15.67 -24.50
N GLN A 247 -15.65 16.33 -24.33
CA GLN A 247 -14.40 15.93 -24.98
C GLN A 247 -13.66 14.82 -24.21
N LEU A 248 -13.89 14.68 -22.90
CA LEU A 248 -13.16 13.77 -22.00
C LEU A 248 -14.11 12.96 -21.10
N ASN A 249 -15.26 12.55 -21.62
CA ASN A 249 -16.29 11.80 -20.87
C ASN A 249 -16.28 10.28 -21.13
N THR A 250 -15.28 9.74 -21.82
CA THR A 250 -15.12 8.28 -22.00
C THR A 250 -13.64 7.85 -21.92
N PRO A 251 -13.36 6.59 -21.55
CA PRO A 251 -11.99 6.09 -21.50
C PRO A 251 -11.26 6.17 -22.85
N ASP A 252 -11.95 5.93 -23.97
CA ASP A 252 -11.36 6.00 -25.30
C ASP A 252 -10.99 7.43 -25.71
N ARG A 253 -11.83 8.41 -25.36
CA ARG A 253 -11.54 9.83 -25.60
C ARG A 253 -10.33 10.30 -24.79
N ILE A 254 -10.28 9.93 -23.50
CA ILE A 254 -9.13 10.23 -22.65
C ILE A 254 -7.86 9.54 -23.17
N ARG A 255 -7.95 8.28 -23.63
CA ARG A 255 -6.81 7.60 -24.26
C ARG A 255 -6.31 8.36 -25.48
N GLY A 256 -7.21 8.76 -26.38
CA GLY A 256 -6.86 9.54 -27.56
C GLY A 256 -6.17 10.86 -27.21
N TYR A 257 -6.71 11.59 -26.24
CA TYR A 257 -6.13 12.82 -25.71
C TYR A 257 -4.70 12.60 -25.17
N LEU A 258 -4.51 11.62 -24.29
CA LEU A 258 -3.20 11.33 -23.68
C LEU A 258 -2.16 10.83 -24.71
N MET A 259 -2.59 10.12 -25.75
CA MET A 259 -1.68 9.69 -26.83
C MET A 259 -1.25 10.85 -27.73
N ALA A 260 -2.16 11.80 -28.02
CA ALA A 260 -1.82 12.99 -28.78
C ALA A 260 -0.78 13.87 -28.05
N GLN A 261 -0.94 14.04 -26.73
CA GLN A 261 -0.01 14.81 -25.88
C GLN A 261 1.40 14.21 -25.77
N ARG A 262 1.61 12.93 -26.14
CA ARG A 262 2.94 12.29 -26.13
C ARG A 262 3.68 12.40 -27.47
N ALA A 263 2.98 12.82 -28.53
CA ALA A 263 3.54 12.97 -29.87
C ALA A 263 4.09 14.40 -30.11
N GLU A 264 3.79 15.33 -29.21
CA GLU A 264 4.34 16.70 -29.12
C GLU A 264 5.56 16.73 -28.19
#